data_AF-A0A022MJX0-F1
#
_entry.id   AF-A0A022MJX0-F1
#
_cell.length_a   1.000
_cell.length_b   1.000
_cell.length_c   1.000
_cell.angle_alpha   90.00
_cell.angle_beta   90.00
_cell.angle_gamma   90.00
#
_symmetry.space_group_name_H-M   'P 1'
#
loop_
_entity.id
_entity.type
_entity.pdbx_description
1 polymer ?
#
loop_
_entity_poly.entity_id
_entity_poly.type
_entity_poly.pdbx_seq_one_letter_code
_entity_poly.pdbx_strand_id
1 'polypeptide(L)'
;MTEAVFRETAAEPRTQAVPLSHLSLELGHLYMEDFEAGPQRLRDHFEQVRPWAEAARAAAAARTGGRRPRISTCFLIDDYFTRFSSPAELVPLLLAEAERAGLAVDYLARESGCADTGEVPVAQAVAAR
;
A
#
# COMPACT_ATOMS: atom_id res chain seq x y z
N MET A 1 33.81 -6.81 -17.95
CA MET A 1 33.25 -5.45 -17.96
C MET A 1 32.15 -5.43 -16.92
N THR A 2 32.37 -4.76 -15.79
CA THR A 2 31.37 -4.66 -14.74
C THR A 2 30.37 -3.60 -15.19
N GLU A 3 29.19 -4.04 -15.60
CA GLU A 3 28.12 -3.16 -16.04
C GLU A 3 27.65 -2.36 -14.82
N ALA A 4 27.87 -1.04 -14.84
CA ALA A 4 27.45 -0.17 -13.76
C ALA A 4 25.93 -0.03 -13.82
N VAL A 5 25.22 -0.83 -13.03
CA VAL A 5 23.77 -0.72 -12.87
C VAL A 5 23.48 0.51 -12.01
N PHE A 6 22.81 1.51 -12.60
CA PHE A 6 22.27 2.63 -11.84
C PHE A 6 21.19 2.10 -10.89
N ARG A 7 21.39 2.28 -9.58
CA ARG A 7 20.42 1.93 -8.54
C ARG A 7 20.13 3.17 -7.71
N GLU A 8 18.87 3.58 -7.70
CA GLU A 8 18.41 4.69 -6.85
C GLU A 8 18.41 4.22 -5.39
N THR A 9 18.90 5.03 -4.45
CA THR A 9 18.98 4.66 -3.02
C THR A 9 17.62 4.27 -2.41
N ALA A 10 16.51 4.78 -2.97
CA ALA A 10 15.15 4.41 -2.58
C ALA A 10 14.70 3.03 -3.12
N ALA A 11 15.49 2.40 -3.98
CA ALA A 11 15.22 1.09 -4.58
C ALA A 11 15.80 -0.08 -3.76
N GLU A 12 16.48 0.16 -2.63
CA GLU A 12 16.84 -0.91 -1.69
C GLU A 12 15.67 -1.18 -0.74
N PRO A 13 15.02 -2.36 -0.79
CA PRO A 13 14.00 -2.73 0.17
C PRO A 13 14.66 -2.86 1.54
N ARG A 14 14.47 -1.85 2.41
CA ARG A 14 14.93 -1.91 3.80
C ARG A 14 13.81 -2.44 4.67
N THR A 15 13.82 -3.75 4.93
CA THR A 15 12.96 -4.34 5.95
C THR A 15 13.45 -3.88 7.33
N GLN A 16 12.92 -2.77 7.84
CA GLN A 16 13.17 -2.35 9.22
C GLN A 16 12.23 -3.13 10.14
N ALA A 17 12.80 -3.76 11.19
CA ALA A 17 12.02 -4.38 12.25
C ALA A 17 11.33 -3.30 13.09
N VAL A 18 10.16 -2.86 12.63
CA VAL A 18 9.26 -2.00 13.41
C VAL A 18 8.56 -2.84 14.49
N PRO A 19 8.18 -2.26 15.65
CA PRO A 19 7.44 -2.99 16.68
C PRO A 19 6.22 -3.67 16.06
N LEU A 20 6.23 -5.00 16.06
CA LEU A 20 5.27 -5.86 15.35
C LEU A 20 3.84 -5.35 15.54
N SER A 21 3.20 -4.93 14.45
CA SER A 21 1.74 -4.85 14.38
C SER A 21 1.19 -6.22 14.78
N HIS A 22 0.16 -6.27 15.61
CA HIS A 22 -0.55 -7.53 15.87
C HIS A 22 -1.26 -8.01 14.59
N LEU A 23 -1.49 -7.11 13.64
CA LEU A 23 -2.07 -7.36 12.34
C LEU A 23 -1.62 -6.27 11.35
N SER A 24 -1.16 -6.66 10.16
CA SER A 24 -1.05 -5.75 9.02
C SER A 24 -2.15 -6.06 8.02
N LEU A 25 -2.81 -5.03 7.50
CA LEU A 25 -3.95 -5.13 6.59
C LEU A 25 -3.62 -4.43 5.28
N GLU A 26 -3.42 -5.21 4.22
CA GLU A 26 -3.49 -4.71 2.86
C GLU A 26 -4.97 -4.72 2.44
N LEU A 27 -5.51 -3.55 2.08
CA LEU A 27 -6.94 -3.38 1.81
C LEU A 27 -7.29 -3.31 0.33
N GLY A 28 -6.29 -3.16 -0.53
CA GLY A 28 -6.49 -3.05 -1.96
C GLY A 28 -5.29 -2.47 -2.68
N HIS A 29 -5.44 -2.40 -4.00
CA HIS A 29 -4.47 -1.84 -4.92
C HIS A 29 -5.05 -0.56 -5.50
N LEU A 30 -4.21 0.45 -5.65
CA LEU A 30 -4.55 1.71 -6.28
C LEU A 30 -3.79 1.80 -7.59
N TYR A 31 -4.54 1.89 -8.67
CA TYR A 31 -4.01 2.03 -10.01
C TYR A 31 -4.04 3.50 -10.46
N MET A 32 -3.32 3.83 -11.52
CA MET A 32 -3.29 5.19 -12.06
C MET A 32 -4.69 5.68 -12.45
N GLU A 33 -5.51 4.78 -12.99
CA GLU A 33 -6.89 5.07 -13.42
C GLU A 33 -7.76 5.56 -12.26
N ASP A 34 -7.50 5.12 -11.03
CA ASP A 34 -8.22 5.59 -9.85
C ASP A 34 -7.84 7.05 -9.51
N PHE A 35 -6.59 7.46 -9.77
CA PHE A 35 -6.17 8.85 -9.64
C PHE A 35 -6.68 9.73 -10.78
N GLU A 36 -6.68 9.23 -12.02
CA GLU A 36 -7.20 9.95 -13.19
C GLU A 36 -8.72 10.20 -13.09
N ALA A 37 -9.46 9.24 -12.53
CA ALA A 37 -10.88 9.39 -12.24
C ALA A 37 -11.19 10.41 -11.13
N GLY A 38 -10.17 10.84 -10.38
CA GLY A 38 -10.22 11.95 -9.44
C GLY A 38 -10.63 11.59 -8.01
N PRO A 39 -10.68 12.60 -7.10
CA PRO A 39 -10.82 12.38 -5.65
C PRO A 39 -12.07 11.60 -5.23
N GLN A 40 -13.20 11.80 -5.91
CA GLN A 40 -14.45 11.13 -5.57
C GLN A 40 -14.33 9.62 -5.77
N ARG A 41 -13.66 9.17 -6.85
CA ARG A 41 -13.42 7.74 -7.10
C ARG A 41 -12.64 7.10 -5.96
N LEU A 42 -11.59 7.77 -5.48
CA LEU A 42 -10.81 7.30 -4.34
C LEU A 42 -11.66 7.20 -3.08
N ARG A 43 -12.48 8.22 -2.79
CA ARG A 43 -13.38 8.20 -1.63
C ARG A 43 -14.37 7.04 -1.70
N ASP A 44 -15.03 6.85 -2.84
CA ASP A 44 -15.99 5.77 -3.04
C ASP A 44 -15.32 4.40 -2.80
N HIS A 45 -14.08 4.23 -3.29
CA HIS A 45 -13.29 3.02 -3.05
C HIS A 45 -13.00 2.83 -1.56
N PHE A 46 -12.57 3.88 -0.85
CA PHE A 46 -12.29 3.82 0.60
C PHE A 46 -13.55 3.52 1.42
N GLU A 47 -14.68 4.11 1.08
CA GLU A 47 -15.98 3.83 1.71
C GLU A 47 -16.40 2.38 1.51
N GLN A 48 -16.15 1.82 0.32
CA GLN A 48 -16.42 0.42 0.00
C GLN A 48 -15.55 -0.55 0.81
N VAL A 49 -14.26 -0.24 1.00
CA VAL A 49 -13.35 -1.15 1.71
C VAL A 49 -13.36 -0.98 3.24
N ARG A 50 -13.77 0.19 3.76
CA ARG A 50 -13.78 0.49 5.20
C ARG A 50 -14.48 -0.57 6.07
N PRO A 51 -15.64 -1.15 5.71
CA PRO A 51 -16.29 -2.18 6.53
C PRO A 51 -15.39 -3.40 6.79
N TRP A 52 -14.52 -3.75 5.84
CA TRP A 52 -13.57 -4.87 5.98
C TRP A 52 -12.46 -4.54 6.98
N ALA A 53 -11.94 -3.30 6.94
CA ALA A 53 -10.98 -2.82 7.93
C ALA A 53 -11.58 -2.86 9.34
N GLU A 54 -12.82 -2.41 9.51
CA GLU A 54 -13.52 -2.44 10.80
C GLU A 54 -13.76 -3.86 11.31
N ALA A 55 -14.16 -4.78 10.43
CA ALA A 55 -14.31 -6.19 10.78
C ALA A 55 -12.99 -6.80 11.26
N ALA A 56 -11.88 -6.50 10.58
CA ALA A 56 -10.55 -6.95 10.99
C ALA A 56 -10.10 -6.34 12.33
N ARG A 57 -10.41 -5.05 12.58
CA ARG A 57 -10.17 -4.38 13.86
C ARG A 57 -10.93 -5.05 15.00
N ALA A 58 -12.21 -5.36 14.80
CA ALA A 58 -13.03 -6.04 15.79
C ALA A 58 -12.49 -7.45 16.10
N ALA A 59 -12.14 -8.22 15.07
CA ALA A 59 -11.54 -9.55 15.23
C ALA A 59 -10.21 -9.50 15.99
N ALA A 60 -9.35 -8.52 15.68
CA ALA A 60 -8.09 -8.34 16.39
C ALA A 60 -8.29 -7.96 17.86
N ALA A 61 -9.25 -7.08 18.17
CA ALA A 61 -9.57 -6.69 19.55
C ALA A 61 -10.09 -7.87 20.39
N ALA A 62 -10.88 -8.76 19.78
CA ALA A 62 -11.31 -10.00 20.43
C ALA A 62 -10.12 -10.91 20.77
N ARG A 63 -9.16 -11.07 19.85
CA ARG A 63 -7.95 -11.90 20.08
C ARG A 63 -7.03 -11.35 21.16
N THR A 64 -6.98 -10.03 21.36
CA THR A 64 -6.14 -9.37 22.38
C THR A 64 -6.82 -9.26 23.74
N GLY A 65 -7.96 -9.93 23.95
CA GLY A 65 -8.70 -9.90 25.21
C GLY A 65 -9.24 -8.50 25.54
N GLY A 66 -9.68 -7.75 24.52
CA GLY A 66 -10.21 -6.39 24.67
C GLY A 66 -9.16 -5.28 24.77
N ARG A 67 -7.86 -5.62 24.74
CA ARG A 67 -6.78 -4.61 24.67
C ARG A 67 -6.72 -4.02 23.25
N ARG A 68 -6.39 -2.74 23.12
CA ARG A 68 -6.27 -2.08 21.81
C ARG A 68 -5.22 -2.79 20.94
N PRO A 69 -5.60 -3.47 19.83
CA PRO A 69 -4.64 -4.10 18.95
C PRO A 69 -3.84 -3.03 18.20
N ARG A 70 -2.55 -3.28 18.01
CA ARG A 70 -1.71 -2.52 17.06
C ARG A 70 -1.99 -3.05 15.67
N ILE A 71 -2.62 -2.24 14.82
CA ILE A 71 -2.98 -2.62 13.46
C ILE A 71 -2.39 -1.59 12.53
N SER A 72 -1.71 -2.05 11.49
CA SER A 72 -1.26 -1.22 10.38
C SER A 72 -2.11 -1.51 9.15
N THR A 73 -2.41 -0.47 8.38
CA THR A 73 -3.30 -0.49 7.22
C THR A 73 -2.56 0.08 6.02
N CYS A 74 -2.57 -0.63 4.89
CA CYS A 74 -1.90 -0.18 3.68
C CYS A 74 -2.70 -0.46 2.42
N PHE A 75 -2.30 0.26 1.37
CA PHE A 75 -2.64 -0.02 -0.01
C PHE A 75 -1.35 -0.26 -0.79
N LEU A 76 -1.41 -1.14 -1.78
CA LEU A 76 -0.40 -1.17 -2.83
C LEU A 76 -0.70 -0.09 -3.85
N ILE A 77 0.33 0.59 -4.31
CA ILE A 77 0.26 1.49 -5.46
C ILE A 77 0.99 0.81 -6.60
N ASP A 78 0.28 0.66 -7.70
CA ASP A 78 0.90 0.32 -8.98
C ASP A 78 1.60 1.56 -9.54
N ASP A 79 2.94 1.55 -9.54
CA ASP A 79 3.78 2.62 -10.06
C ASP A 79 4.45 2.25 -11.40
N TYR A 80 3.98 1.22 -12.10
CA TYR A 80 4.55 0.74 -13.37
C TYR A 80 4.29 1.67 -14.57
N PHE A 81 3.71 2.86 -14.38
CA PHE A 81 3.24 3.73 -15.46
C PHE A 81 3.89 5.13 -15.48
N THR A 82 3.65 5.84 -16.58
CA THR A 82 4.18 7.18 -16.90
C THR A 82 3.88 8.23 -15.81
N ARG A 83 4.78 9.21 -15.64
CA ARG A 83 4.63 10.30 -14.65
C ARG A 83 3.43 11.23 -14.99
N PHE A 84 2.24 10.87 -14.50
CA PHE A 84 1.04 11.71 -14.54
C PHE A 84 1.10 12.87 -13.54
N SER A 85 1.67 12.62 -12.37
CA SER A 85 1.81 13.61 -11.28
C SER A 85 2.95 13.18 -10.34
N SER A 86 3.24 13.96 -9.30
CA SER A 86 4.27 13.67 -8.31
C SER A 86 3.68 13.07 -7.03
N PRO A 87 4.43 12.23 -6.28
CA PRO A 87 3.99 11.75 -4.96
C PRO A 87 3.62 12.88 -3.99
N ALA A 88 4.28 14.05 -4.12
CA ALA A 88 4.00 15.22 -3.29
C ALA A 88 2.57 15.79 -3.50
N GLU A 89 1.96 15.51 -4.65
CA GLU A 89 0.59 15.93 -4.98
C GLU A 89 -0.41 14.81 -4.69
N LEU A 90 -0.09 13.57 -5.09
CA LEU A 90 -1.01 12.43 -4.99
C LEU A 90 -1.16 11.91 -3.56
N VAL A 91 -0.08 11.87 -2.76
CA VAL A 91 -0.14 11.30 -1.40
C VAL A 91 -1.04 12.15 -0.48
N PRO A 92 -0.94 13.50 -0.42
CA PRO A 92 -1.85 14.29 0.39
C PRO A 92 -3.31 14.15 -0.04
N LEU A 93 -3.59 14.08 -1.35
CA LEU A 93 -4.92 13.90 -1.89
C LEU A 93 -5.52 12.55 -1.48
N LEU A 94 -4.75 11.47 -1.62
CA LEU A 94 -5.13 10.12 -1.21
C LEU A 94 -5.48 10.08 0.29
N LEU A 95 -4.58 10.60 1.14
CA LEU A 95 -4.77 10.57 2.60
C LEU A 95 -5.98 11.41 3.03
N ALA A 96 -6.21 12.55 2.38
CA ALA A 96 -7.38 13.39 2.65
C ALA A 96 -8.70 12.69 2.28
N GLU A 97 -8.75 11.98 1.15
CA GLU A 97 -9.96 11.22 0.78
C GLU A 97 -10.18 9.99 1.66
N ALA A 98 -9.10 9.32 2.08
CA ALA A 98 -9.19 8.23 3.05
C ALA A 98 -9.73 8.71 4.41
N GLU A 99 -9.23 9.87 4.90
CA GLU A 99 -9.74 10.50 6.11
C GLU A 99 -11.23 10.85 5.99
N ARG A 100 -11.65 11.43 4.85
CA ARG A 100 -13.07 11.74 4.57
C ARG A 100 -13.96 10.51 4.54
N ALA A 101 -13.45 9.39 4.05
CA ALA A 101 -14.14 8.10 4.08
C ALA A 101 -14.11 7.44 5.47
N GLY A 102 -13.35 7.98 6.44
CA GLY A 102 -13.19 7.39 7.76
C GLY A 102 -12.28 6.15 7.76
N LEU A 103 -11.32 6.08 6.84
CA LEU A 103 -10.33 5.02 6.72
C LEU A 103 -8.93 5.54 7.05
N ALA A 104 -8.26 4.92 8.03
CA ALA A 104 -6.85 5.20 8.30
C ALA A 104 -5.96 4.42 7.33
N VAL A 105 -5.03 5.10 6.67
CA VAL A 105 -3.96 4.51 5.85
C VAL A 105 -2.64 4.82 6.54
N ASP A 106 -1.97 3.80 7.05
CA ASP A 106 -0.75 3.94 7.86
C ASP A 106 0.51 4.00 6.97
N TYR A 107 0.50 3.30 5.84
CA TYR A 107 1.56 3.38 4.84
C TYR A 107 1.07 2.98 3.45
N LEU A 108 1.86 3.34 2.44
CA LEU A 108 1.69 2.92 1.06
C LEU A 108 2.89 2.06 0.68
N ALA A 109 2.65 0.96 -0.03
CA ALA A 109 3.71 0.12 -0.58
C ALA A 109 3.66 0.19 -2.11
N ARG A 110 4.83 0.20 -2.75
CA ARG A 110 4.93 0.14 -4.20
C ARG A 110 4.83 -1.32 -4.62
N GLU A 111 3.93 -1.64 -5.54
CA GLU A 111 3.80 -3.00 -6.06
C GLU A 111 5.12 -3.48 -6.69
N SER A 112 5.82 -2.59 -7.40
CA SER A 112 7.16 -2.87 -7.92
C SER A 112 8.19 -3.19 -6.85
N GLY A 113 8.03 -2.66 -5.63
CA GLY A 113 8.85 -2.99 -4.48
C GLY A 113 8.62 -4.41 -3.95
N CYS A 114 7.54 -5.07 -4.36
CA CYS A 114 7.23 -6.47 -4.03
C CYS A 114 7.61 -7.44 -5.17
N ALA A 115 8.03 -6.95 -6.33
CA ALA A 115 8.30 -7.76 -7.52
C ALA A 115 9.60 -8.58 -7.45
N ASP A 116 10.57 -8.15 -6.64
CA ASP A 116 11.86 -8.79 -6.46
C ASP A 116 12.07 -9.20 -4.99
N THR A 117 12.27 -10.49 -4.74
CA THR A 117 12.66 -11.00 -3.41
C THR A 117 14.00 -11.74 -3.51
N GLY A 118 15.09 -11.05 -3.13
CA GLY A 118 16.43 -11.61 -3.24
C GLY A 118 16.89 -11.71 -4.70
N GLU A 119 17.24 -12.90 -5.16
CA GLU A 119 17.69 -13.16 -6.54
C GLU A 119 16.55 -13.55 -7.49
N VAL A 120 15.30 -13.61 -7.00
CA VAL A 120 14.17 -14.09 -7.79
C VAL A 120 13.34 -12.91 -8.30
N PRO A 121 13.31 -12.68 -9.63
CA PRO A 121 12.38 -11.74 -10.25
C PRO A 121 10.99 -12.39 -10.33
N VAL A 122 10.22 -12.26 -9.25
CA VAL A 122 8.90 -12.91 -9.09
C VAL A 122 7.94 -12.47 -10.18
N ALA A 123 7.99 -11.19 -10.58
CA ALA A 123 7.19 -10.67 -11.68
C ALA A 123 7.48 -11.38 -13.02
N GLN A 124 8.74 -11.67 -13.34
CA GLN A 124 9.10 -12.42 -14.55
C GLN A 124 8.66 -13.88 -14.48
N ALA A 125 8.64 -14.47 -13.29
CA ALA A 125 8.21 -15.85 -13.09
C ALA A 125 6.69 -16.05 -13.30
N VAL A 126 5.88 -14.99 -13.21
CA VAL A 126 4.42 -15.04 -13.40
C VAL A 126 3.93 -14.40 -14.69
N ALA A 127 4.75 -13.59 -15.37
CA ALA A 127 4.38 -12.88 -16.61
C ALA A 127 4.02 -13.79 -17.80
N ALA A 128 4.34 -15.10 -17.75
CA ALA A 128 4.03 -16.07 -18.80
C ALA A 128 2.79 -16.94 -18.50
N ARG A 129 1.94 -16.55 -17.53
CA ARG A 129 0.69 -17.24 -17.19
C ARG A 129 -0.53 -16.51 -17.72
#